data_AF-A0A3D1UVE6-F1
#
_entry.id   AF-A0A3D1UVE6-F1
#
_cell.length_a   1.000
_cell.length_b   1.000
_cell.length_c   1.000
_cell.angle_alpha   90.00
_cell.angle_beta   90.00
_cell.angle_gamma   90.00
#
_symmetry.space_group_name_H-M   'P 1'
#
loop_
_entity.id
_entity.type
_entity.pdbx_description
1 polymer ?
#
loop_
_entity_poly.entity_id
_entity_poly.type
_entity_poly.pdbx_seq_one_letter_code
_entity_poly.pdbx_strand_id
1 'polypeptide(L)'
;MKLTDEIVKALQGCIEEGFESVSDFAKFANVSGNTITKYLRRETDSIKEDTWKKIHPLIKNYLPKKKKSDVHKKPLELTSDEKILLDAFADLTPDVQRQKLMEIIDLAKKFNRRKAEK
;
A
#
# COMPACT_ATOMS: atom_id res chain seq x y z
N MET A 1 -16.65 -4.24 14.01
CA MET A 1 -16.13 -3.87 12.67
C MET A 1 -17.31 -3.89 11.69
N LYS A 2 -17.43 -2.91 10.77
CA LYS A 2 -18.54 -2.91 9.78
C LYS A 2 -18.24 -3.93 8.67
N LEU A 3 -19.24 -4.71 8.26
CA LEU A 3 -19.13 -5.58 7.09
C LEU A 3 -19.27 -4.68 5.83
N THR A 4 -18.26 -4.68 4.97
CA THR A 4 -18.28 -3.92 3.71
C THR A 4 -18.17 -4.87 2.53
N ASP A 5 -18.61 -4.41 1.35
CA ASP A 5 -18.54 -5.18 0.10
C ASP A 5 -17.12 -5.63 -0.24
N GLU A 6 -16.13 -4.80 0.10
CA GLU A 6 -14.71 -5.14 -0.08
C GLU A 6 -14.28 -6.30 0.82
N ILE A 7 -14.75 -6.34 2.07
CA ILE A 7 -14.47 -7.42 3.01
C ILE A 7 -15.14 -8.71 2.53
N VAL A 8 -16.38 -8.64 2.03
CA VAL A 8 -17.10 -9.80 1.50
C VAL A 8 -16.40 -10.36 0.27
N LYS A 9 -15.99 -9.49 -0.68
CA LYS A 9 -15.22 -9.90 -1.86
C LYS A 9 -13.86 -10.50 -1.50
N ALA A 10 -13.15 -9.89 -0.54
CA ALA A 10 -11.88 -10.41 -0.07
C ALA A 10 -12.02 -11.78 0.61
N LEU A 11 -13.08 -11.95 1.40
CA LEU A 11 -13.41 -13.23 2.03
C LEU A 11 -13.75 -14.29 0.98
N GLN A 12 -14.53 -13.94 -0.03
CA GLN A 12 -14.88 -14.83 -1.13
C GLN A 12 -13.64 -15.24 -1.95
N GLY A 13 -12.82 -14.27 -2.38
CA GLY A 13 -11.59 -14.56 -3.13
C GLY A 13 -10.58 -15.38 -2.32
N CYS A 14 -10.47 -15.12 -1.01
CA CYS A 14 -9.62 -15.93 -0.13
C CYS A 14 -10.07 -17.38 -0.07
N ILE A 15 -11.39 -17.63 -0.01
CA ILE A 15 -11.95 -18.97 0.00
C ILE A 15 -11.76 -19.64 -1.36
N GLU A 16 -12.11 -18.98 -2.45
CA GLU A 16 -12.03 -19.55 -3.81
C GLU A 16 -10.59 -19.88 -4.25
N GLU A 17 -9.61 -19.06 -3.87
CA GLU A 17 -8.21 -19.26 -4.26
C GLU A 17 -7.41 -20.12 -3.27
N GLY A 18 -7.78 -20.11 -1.99
CA GLY A 18 -6.97 -20.69 -0.92
C GLY A 18 -7.56 -21.91 -0.21
N PHE A 19 -8.85 -22.21 -0.41
CA PHE A 19 -9.56 -23.25 0.33
C PHE A 19 -10.53 -24.03 -0.57
N GLU A 20 -10.83 -25.27 -0.21
CA GLU A 20 -11.77 -26.11 -0.97
C GLU A 20 -13.23 -25.75 -0.69
N SER A 21 -13.52 -25.27 0.53
CA SER A 21 -14.88 -24.90 0.94
C SER A 21 -14.92 -23.83 2.04
N VAL A 22 -16.09 -23.19 2.20
CA VAL A 22 -16.37 -22.27 3.32
C VAL A 22 -16.15 -22.94 4.68
N SER A 23 -16.45 -24.24 4.77
CA SER A 23 -16.27 -25.03 5.99
C SER A 23 -14.80 -25.21 6.34
N ASP A 24 -13.93 -25.39 5.35
CA ASP A 24 -12.49 -25.57 5.58
C ASP A 24 -11.82 -24.26 5.94
N PHE A 25 -12.22 -23.16 5.30
CA PHE A 25 -11.83 -21.82 5.74
C PHE A 25 -12.28 -21.54 7.19
N ALA A 26 -13.52 -21.90 7.55
CA ALA A 26 -14.05 -21.67 8.89
C ALA A 26 -13.30 -22.48 9.97
N LYS A 27 -12.98 -23.75 9.67
CA LYS A 27 -12.12 -24.58 10.53
C LYS A 27 -10.74 -23.95 10.70
N PHE A 28 -10.12 -23.51 9.60
CA PHE A 28 -8.80 -22.90 9.61
C PHE A 28 -8.77 -21.59 10.41
N ALA A 29 -9.78 -20.74 10.21
CA ALA A 29 -9.93 -19.48 10.96
C ALA A 29 -10.39 -19.69 12.41
N ASN A 30 -10.76 -20.91 12.81
CA ASN A 30 -11.36 -21.24 14.10
C ASN A 30 -12.60 -20.37 14.41
N VAL A 31 -13.52 -20.35 13.45
CA VAL A 31 -14.81 -19.64 13.49
C VAL A 31 -15.91 -20.61 13.01
N SER A 32 -17.15 -20.43 13.47
CA SER A 32 -18.27 -21.26 12.97
C SER A 32 -18.51 -21.04 11.47
N GLY A 33 -18.69 -22.13 10.72
CA GLY A 33 -19.04 -22.07 9.29
C GLY A 33 -20.28 -21.22 9.01
N ASN A 34 -21.31 -21.35 9.86
CA ASN A 34 -22.52 -20.54 9.77
C ASN A 34 -22.23 -19.04 9.89
N THR A 35 -21.26 -18.65 10.69
CA THR A 35 -20.86 -17.24 10.84
C THR A 35 -20.20 -16.72 9.56
N ILE A 36 -19.36 -17.53 8.90
CA ILE A 36 -18.74 -17.15 7.61
C ILE A 36 -19.81 -17.09 6.51
N THR A 37 -20.73 -18.07 6.45
CA THR A 37 -21.84 -18.07 5.50
C THR A 37 -22.73 -16.83 5.66
N LYS A 38 -23.01 -16.41 6.90
CA LYS A 38 -23.76 -15.18 7.18
C LYS A 38 -23.07 -13.93 6.64
N TYR A 39 -21.75 -13.84 6.76
CA TYR A 39 -20.97 -12.72 6.20
C TYR A 39 -20.98 -12.72 4.67
N LEU A 40 -20.81 -13.89 4.04
CA LEU A 40 -20.87 -14.02 2.58
C LEU A 40 -22.25 -13.66 2.02
N ARG A 41 -23.32 -14.06 2.71
CA ARG A 41 -24.71 -13.75 2.35
C ARG A 41 -25.18 -12.36 2.78
N ARG A 42 -24.33 -11.59 3.48
CA ARG A 42 -24.64 -10.26 4.02
C ARG A 42 -25.86 -10.26 4.95
N GLU A 43 -26.07 -11.34 5.69
CA GLU A 43 -27.16 -11.46 6.67
C GLU A 43 -26.90 -10.62 7.94
N THR A 44 -25.72 -10.01 8.05
CA THR A 44 -25.31 -9.19 9.19
C THR A 44 -24.49 -7.99 8.73
N ASP A 45 -24.77 -6.80 9.26
CA ASP A 45 -24.06 -5.57 8.88
C ASP A 45 -22.71 -5.36 9.61
N SER A 46 -22.40 -6.23 10.57
CA SER A 46 -21.20 -6.09 11.40
C SER A 46 -20.54 -7.42 11.74
N ILE A 47 -19.21 -7.37 11.84
CA ILE A 47 -18.35 -8.47 12.27
C ILE A 47 -17.91 -8.20 13.70
N LYS A 48 -18.11 -9.19 14.57
CA LYS A 48 -17.60 -9.19 15.95
C LYS A 48 -16.08 -9.04 15.95
N GLU A 49 -15.54 -8.25 16.87
CA GLU A 49 -14.12 -7.93 16.88
C GLU A 49 -13.22 -9.17 17.02
N ASP A 50 -13.60 -10.11 17.89
CA ASP A 50 -12.85 -11.36 18.07
C ASP A 50 -12.82 -12.22 16.79
N THR A 51 -13.93 -12.24 16.06
CA THR A 51 -14.02 -12.94 14.78
C THR A 51 -13.20 -12.22 13.71
N TRP A 52 -13.21 -10.88 13.70
CA TRP A 52 -12.41 -10.08 12.79
C TRP A 52 -10.90 -10.28 13.02
N LYS A 53 -10.44 -10.35 14.27
CA LYS A 53 -9.02 -10.61 14.60
C LYS A 53 -8.51 -11.93 14.03
N LYS A 54 -9.38 -12.95 13.94
CA LYS A 54 -9.05 -14.26 13.36
C LYS A 54 -9.08 -14.27 11.84
N ILE A 55 -10.09 -13.63 11.23
CA ILE A 55 -10.30 -13.62 9.78
C ILE A 55 -9.38 -12.63 9.07
N HIS A 56 -9.17 -11.45 9.63
CA HIS A 56 -8.45 -10.35 9.01
C HIS A 56 -7.04 -10.72 8.50
N PRO A 57 -6.19 -11.44 9.27
CA PRO A 57 -4.88 -11.86 8.77
C PRO A 57 -4.95 -12.73 7.51
N LEU A 58 -5.99 -13.55 7.38
CA LEU A 58 -6.18 -14.49 6.27
C LEU A 58 -6.61 -13.77 5.00
N ILE A 59 -7.57 -12.85 5.14
CA ILE A 59 -8.11 -12.09 4.01
C ILE A 59 -7.28 -10.84 3.69
N LYS A 60 -6.23 -10.53 4.46
CA LYS A 60 -5.44 -9.30 4.34
C LYS A 60 -4.86 -9.09 2.94
N ASN A 61 -4.43 -10.17 2.29
CA ASN A 61 -3.88 -10.13 0.94
C ASN A 61 -4.95 -9.93 -0.14
N TYR A 62 -6.20 -10.24 0.19
CA TYR A 62 -7.38 -10.16 -0.68
C TYR A 62 -8.17 -8.86 -0.46
N LEU A 63 -7.98 -8.20 0.68
CA LEU A 63 -8.52 -6.87 0.91
C LEU A 63 -7.87 -5.90 -0.08
N PRO A 64 -8.64 -4.97 -0.67
CA PRO A 64 -8.04 -3.90 -1.43
C PRO A 64 -7.05 -3.23 -0.51
N LYS A 65 -5.77 -3.29 -0.86
CA LYS A 65 -4.73 -2.54 -0.16
C LYS A 65 -5.31 -1.14 -0.03
N LYS A 66 -5.55 -0.67 1.21
CA LYS A 66 -5.85 0.74 1.44
C LYS A 66 -4.86 1.45 0.55
N LYS A 67 -5.34 2.16 -0.48
CA LYS A 67 -4.49 3.00 -1.30
C LYS A 67 -3.84 3.93 -0.28
N LYS A 68 -2.66 3.58 0.22
CA LYS A 68 -1.72 4.53 0.78
C LYS A 68 -1.45 5.38 -0.42
N SER A 69 -2.31 6.39 -0.65
CA SER A 69 -2.27 7.35 -1.76
C SER A 69 -1.15 6.95 -2.69
N ASP A 70 -1.40 5.92 -3.52
CA ASP A 70 -0.35 5.36 -4.32
C ASP A 70 -0.22 6.45 -5.35
N VAL A 71 0.70 7.37 -5.04
CA VAL A 71 1.39 8.18 -5.99
C VAL A 71 2.16 7.15 -6.81
N HIS A 72 1.42 6.35 -7.59
CA HIS A 72 1.77 6.07 -8.97
C HIS A 72 1.90 7.45 -9.59
N LYS A 73 3.04 8.06 -9.27
CA LYS A 73 3.72 9.01 -10.11
C LYS A 73 3.57 8.37 -11.48
N LYS A 74 2.82 9.03 -12.36
CA LYS A 74 3.29 9.08 -13.76
C LYS A 74 4.82 9.14 -13.66
N PRO A 75 5.58 8.28 -14.36
CA PRO A 75 7.04 8.42 -14.39
C PRO A 75 7.29 9.92 -14.50
N LEU A 76 8.00 10.52 -13.53
CA LEU A 76 8.26 11.96 -13.57
C LEU A 76 8.74 12.23 -14.99
N GLU A 77 7.95 12.96 -15.77
CA GLU A 77 8.30 13.27 -17.14
C GLU A 77 9.41 14.31 -17.02
N LEU A 78 10.62 13.79 -16.87
CA LEU A 78 11.82 14.59 -16.85
C LEU A 78 11.91 15.24 -18.23
N THR A 79 12.11 16.55 -18.22
CA THR A 79 12.53 17.30 -19.40
C THR A 79 13.85 16.72 -19.93
N SER A 80 14.16 17.02 -21.19
CA SER A 80 15.41 16.55 -21.82
C SER A 80 16.64 16.93 -20.99
N ASP A 81 16.67 18.15 -20.45
CA ASP A 81 17.79 18.65 -19.65
C ASP A 81 17.92 17.92 -18.32
N GLU A 82 16.80 17.61 -17.66
CA GLU A 82 16.81 16.85 -16.41
C GLU A 82 17.32 15.42 -16.61
N LYS A 83 17.02 14.80 -17.76
CA LYS A 83 17.56 13.48 -18.11
C LYS A 83 19.07 13.55 -18.34
N ILE A 84 19.53 14.50 -19.16
CA ILE A 84 20.95 14.70 -19.44
C ILE A 84 21.74 14.94 -18.14
N LEU A 85 21.20 15.73 -17.22
CA LEU A 85 21.82 15.97 -15.92
C LEU A 85 21.92 14.70 -15.07
N LEU A 86 20.88 13.87 -15.06
CA LEU A 86 20.92 12.61 -14.31
C LEU A 86 21.88 11.59 -14.93
N ASP A 87 21.93 11.52 -16.26
CA ASP A 87 22.85 10.63 -16.98
C ASP A 87 24.31 11.04 -16.70
N ALA A 88 24.63 12.33 -16.87
CA ALA A 88 25.97 12.85 -16.56
C ALA A 88 26.35 12.70 -15.08
N PHE A 89 25.37 12.79 -14.18
CA PHE A 89 25.59 12.59 -12.74
C PHE A 89 25.83 11.11 -12.40
N ALA A 90 25.16 10.19 -13.09
CA ALA A 90 25.32 8.75 -12.91
C ALA A 90 26.72 8.25 -13.29
N ASP A 91 27.39 8.92 -14.23
CA ASP A 91 28.76 8.60 -14.67
C ASP A 91 29.84 8.99 -13.63
N LEU A 92 29.48 9.75 -12.59
CA LEU A 92 30.40 10.18 -11.53
C LEU A 92 30.59 9.09 -10.47
N THR A 93 31.75 9.08 -9.80
CA THR A 93 31.97 8.18 -8.66
C THR A 93 31.08 8.55 -7.47
N PRO A 94 30.70 7.59 -6.60
CA PRO A 94 29.79 7.85 -5.48
C PRO A 94 30.23 8.97 -4.54
N ASP A 95 31.54 9.14 -4.35
CA ASP A 95 32.10 10.20 -3.51
C ASP A 95 31.91 11.58 -4.15
N VAL A 96 32.15 11.68 -5.46
CA VAL A 96 31.96 12.93 -6.22
C VAL A 96 30.47 13.27 -6.34
N GLN A 97 29.61 12.28 -6.53
CA GLN A 97 28.16 12.46 -6.48
C GLN A 97 27.70 13.07 -5.15
N ARG A 98 28.14 12.49 -4.03
CA ARG A 98 27.82 12.99 -2.68
C ARG A 98 28.29 14.43 -2.48
N GLN A 99 29.54 14.73 -2.88
CA GLN A 99 30.08 16.08 -2.77
C GLN A 99 29.23 17.09 -3.56
N LYS A 100 28.91 16.77 -4.82
CA LYS A 100 28.13 17.67 -5.69
C LYS A 100 26.70 17.88 -5.19
N LEU A 101 26.06 16.84 -4.65
CA LEU A 101 24.74 16.99 -4.02
C LEU A 101 24.78 17.95 -2.84
N MET A 102 25.79 17.84 -1.97
CA MET A 102 25.94 18.75 -0.83
C MET A 102 26.16 20.20 -1.28
N GLU A 103 27.00 20.42 -2.29
CA GLU A 103 27.23 21.76 -2.88
C GLU A 103 25.93 22.36 -3.42
N ILE A 104 25.12 21.59 -4.15
CA ILE A 104 23.83 22.02 -4.69
C ILE A 104 22.84 22.35 -3.56
N ILE A 105 22.77 21.50 -2.53
CA ILE A 105 21.90 21.73 -1.36
C ILE A 105 22.28 23.03 -0.64
N ASP A 106 23.58 23.27 -0.44
CA ASP A 106 24.07 24.47 0.24
C ASP A 106 23.83 25.74 -0.57
N LEU A 107 23.99 25.70 -1.90
CA LEU A 107 23.61 26.80 -2.78
C LEU A 107 22.11 27.08 -2.69
N ALA A 108 21.26 26.05 -2.78
CA ALA A 108 19.81 26.21 -2.68
C ALA A 108 19.38 26.82 -1.34
N LYS A 109 19.97 26.37 -0.22
CA LYS A 109 19.74 26.96 1.10
C LYS A 109 20.13 28.43 1.16
N LYS A 110 21.30 28.79 0.65
CA LYS A 110 21.78 30.19 0.60
C LYS A 110 20.83 31.09 -0.20
N PHE A 111 20.37 30.63 -1.36
CA PHE A 111 19.42 31.39 -2.18
C PHE A 111 18.05 31.53 -1.54
N ASN A 112 17.50 30.45 -0.97
CA ASN A 112 16.19 30.49 -0.32
C ASN A 112 16.18 31.41 0.91
N ARG A 113 17.28 31.43 1.68
CA ARG A 113 17.44 32.36 2.80
C ARG A 113 17.45 33.82 2.34
N ARG A 114 18.22 34.14 1.30
CA ARG A 114 18.26 35.50 0.71
C ARG A 114 16.92 35.93 0.11
N LYS A 115 16.10 34.98 -0.37
CA LYS A 115 14.76 35.25 -0.88
C LYS A 115 13.75 35.53 0.25
N ALA A 116 13.94 34.94 1.43
CA ALA A 116 13.07 35.15 2.60
C ALA A 116 13.41 36.45 3.36
N GLU A 117 14.60 37.00 3.15
CA GLU A 117 15.09 38.26 3.76
C GLU A 117 14.81 39.50 2.88
N LYS A 118 14.20 39.34 1.69
CA LYS A 118 13.73 40.41 0.79
C LYS A 118 12.21 40.48 0.80
#